data_AF-A0A0A1WN84-F1
#
_entry.id   AF-A0A0A1WN84-F1
#
_cell.length_a   1.000
_cell.length_b   1.000
_cell.length_c   1.000
_cell.angle_alpha   90.00
_cell.angle_beta   90.00
_cell.angle_gamma   90.00
#
_symmetry.space_group_name_H-M   'P 1'
#
loop_
_entity.id
_entity.type
_entity.pdbx_description
1 polymer ?
#
loop_
_entity_poly.entity_id
_entity_poly.type
_entity_poly.pdbx_seq_one_letter_code
_entity_poly.pdbx_strand_id
1 'polypeptide(L)'
;MNFDMNMSPGNDGMMPPFGDGDLIPINSNLKDLSVGIADMRISIIAFQSGQMGNNFFNGYQQQQLNGLIMTLGNLLQEYGAIQDQLIGALKAWQRKQTLGRNGAPPPSNLDGIQLIVETLLDRITDIILFINNLLQMGNEAILNEYLQHAQALYHILIVSTFIVETQPPQVKKKGTKNMSATVRWLIGDKLGIHLSKPVVKCAILSEDLAKRLTVENIRMPPETNGTMTNNECEMIYDSNTRKFSATFSNLMISNVKRFERRGTENVTDRKHTLLFYTTALFNGHAINSWAISVPLIVIVHVNQASNAWATIIWDNAFSAIEREPFKVPERVHYIQILEALDMYFGYHTGRNLTQDNLNTIANKLRVDETGQLNDFISFS
;
A
#
# COMPACT_ATOMS: atom_id res chain seq x y z
N MET A 1 -0.30 20.88 -6.09
CA MET A 1 -0.48 21.22 -7.52
C MET A 1 -1.48 20.23 -8.10
N ASN A 2 -2.60 20.72 -8.63
CA ASN A 2 -3.59 19.89 -9.29
C ASN A 2 -3.02 19.43 -10.63
N PHE A 3 -2.75 18.13 -10.76
CA PHE A 3 -2.41 17.53 -12.06
C PHE A 3 -3.69 17.11 -12.76
N ASP A 4 -3.87 17.64 -13.96
CA ASP A 4 -4.98 17.39 -14.86
C ASP A 4 -5.17 15.89 -15.12
N MET A 5 -6.34 15.38 -14.72
CA MET A 5 -6.80 14.04 -15.03
C MET A 5 -7.53 14.04 -16.37
N ASN A 6 -6.77 13.81 -17.44
CA ASN A 6 -7.32 13.37 -18.72
C ASN A 6 -6.32 12.40 -19.37
N MET A 7 -6.32 11.16 -18.89
CA MET A 7 -5.80 10.03 -19.67
C MET A 7 -6.98 9.22 -20.20
N SER A 8 -7.04 9.09 -21.52
CA SER A 8 -7.94 8.22 -22.27
C SER A 8 -7.86 6.77 -21.75
N PRO A 9 -8.94 5.96 -21.82
CA PRO A 9 -8.86 4.56 -21.46
C PRO A 9 -8.08 3.81 -22.54
N GLY A 10 -6.77 3.70 -22.33
CA GLY A 10 -5.91 2.81 -23.10
C GLY A 10 -6.36 1.37 -22.91
N ASN A 11 -6.16 0.57 -23.95
CA ASN A 11 -6.48 -0.86 -24.05
C ASN A 11 -5.52 -1.72 -23.19
N ASP A 12 -5.18 -1.23 -21.99
CA ASP A 12 -4.32 -1.92 -21.05
C ASP A 12 -5.13 -3.05 -20.42
N GLY A 13 -4.71 -4.29 -20.68
CA GLY A 13 -5.35 -5.47 -20.10
C GLY A 13 -5.48 -5.36 -18.58
N MET A 14 -6.39 -6.13 -17.97
CA MET A 14 -6.71 -6.03 -16.54
C MET A 14 -5.53 -6.13 -15.57
N MET A 15 -4.43 -6.74 -16.00
CA MET A 15 -3.26 -6.95 -15.17
C MET A 15 -2.33 -5.74 -15.26
N PRO A 16 -2.00 -5.09 -14.13
CA PRO A 16 -0.98 -4.06 -14.15
C PRO A 16 0.37 -4.69 -14.56
N PRO A 17 1.20 -3.97 -15.33
CA PRO A 17 2.59 -4.36 -15.53
C PRO A 17 3.28 -4.24 -14.17
N PHE A 18 3.39 -5.37 -13.49
CA PHE A 18 4.28 -5.54 -12.37
C PHE A 18 4.92 -6.93 -12.53
N GLY A 19 6.17 -7.14 -12.18
CA GLY A 19 6.92 -8.33 -12.50
C GLY A 19 8.34 -8.20 -11.99
N ASP A 20 9.12 -9.26 -12.06
CA ASP A 20 10.47 -9.30 -11.50
C ASP A 20 11.37 -8.19 -12.11
N GLY A 21 11.07 -7.74 -13.33
CA GLY A 21 11.78 -6.65 -14.01
C GLY A 21 11.52 -5.24 -13.46
N ASP A 22 10.41 -5.01 -12.75
CA ASP A 22 10.00 -3.64 -12.35
C ASP A 22 10.79 -3.11 -11.15
N LEU A 23 11.48 -3.99 -10.41
CA LEU A 23 12.39 -3.58 -9.35
C LEU A 23 13.77 -3.21 -9.88
N ILE A 24 14.11 -3.56 -11.14
CA ILE A 24 15.45 -3.32 -11.71
C ILE A 24 15.77 -1.81 -11.76
N PRO A 25 14.89 -0.93 -12.29
CA PRO A 25 15.17 0.50 -12.31
C PRO A 25 15.34 1.09 -10.91
N ILE A 26 14.49 0.67 -9.96
CA ILE A 26 14.54 1.13 -8.57
C ILE A 26 15.88 0.74 -7.92
N ASN A 27 16.31 -0.51 -8.10
CA ASN A 27 17.57 -0.99 -7.57
C ASN A 27 18.78 -0.29 -8.20
N SER A 28 18.75 0.04 -9.49
CA SER A 28 19.80 0.81 -10.15
C SER A 28 19.91 2.20 -9.53
N ASN A 29 18.79 2.93 -9.46
CA ASN A 29 18.76 4.28 -8.88
C ASN A 29 19.18 4.27 -7.40
N LEU A 30 18.75 3.26 -6.64
CA LEU A 30 19.15 3.10 -5.24
C LEU A 30 20.65 2.85 -5.08
N LYS A 31 21.28 2.12 -6.00
CA LYS A 31 22.71 1.91 -6.02
C LYS A 31 23.46 3.22 -6.26
N ASP A 32 23.02 4.01 -7.25
CA ASP A 32 23.63 5.30 -7.57
C ASP A 32 23.48 6.29 -6.40
N LEU A 33 22.29 6.36 -5.79
CA LEU A 33 22.06 7.12 -4.56
C LEU A 33 22.99 6.69 -3.43
N SER A 34 23.20 5.38 -3.26
CA SER A 34 24.07 4.85 -2.20
C SER A 34 25.53 5.26 -2.41
N VAL A 35 26.00 5.32 -3.66
CA VAL A 35 27.32 5.86 -4.00
C VAL A 35 27.39 7.34 -3.67
N GLY A 36 26.41 8.14 -4.09
CA GLY A 36 26.36 9.58 -3.79
C GLY A 36 26.35 9.88 -2.29
N ILE A 37 25.64 9.08 -1.49
CA ILE A 37 25.65 9.18 -0.02
C ILE A 37 27.03 8.85 0.58
N ALA A 38 27.74 7.87 0.03
CA ALA A 38 29.10 7.55 0.48
C ALA A 38 30.08 8.69 0.16
N ASP A 39 30.00 9.26 -1.05
CA ASP A 39 30.83 10.40 -1.47
C ASP A 39 30.55 11.65 -0.63
N MET A 40 29.27 11.90 -0.31
CA MET A 40 28.86 13.00 0.58
C MET A 40 29.47 12.84 1.97
N ARG A 41 29.45 11.61 2.53
CA ARG A 41 30.07 11.33 3.83
C ARG A 41 31.55 11.68 3.84
N ILE A 42 32.29 11.25 2.81
CA ILE A 42 33.72 11.55 2.66
C ILE A 42 33.94 13.06 2.56
N SER A 43 33.12 13.75 1.78
CA SER A 43 33.22 15.19 1.56
C SER A 43 32.96 16.01 2.83
N ILE A 44 31.97 15.62 3.64
CA ILE A 44 31.71 16.25 4.96
C ILE A 44 32.91 16.05 5.90
N ILE A 45 33.45 14.82 5.99
CA ILE A 45 34.60 14.52 6.87
C ILE A 45 35.83 15.33 6.44
N ALA A 46 36.09 15.42 5.13
CA ALA A 46 37.19 16.21 4.59
C ALA A 46 37.03 17.70 4.91
N PHE A 47 35.81 18.24 4.78
CA PHE A 47 35.51 19.62 5.14
C PHE A 47 35.71 19.88 6.63
N GLN A 48 35.19 19.02 7.51
CA GLN A 48 35.38 19.11 8.97
C GLN A 48 36.86 19.09 9.36
N SER A 49 37.65 18.21 8.75
CA SER A 49 39.09 18.08 9.01
C SER A 49 39.84 19.34 8.57
N GLY A 50 39.45 19.95 7.44
CA GLY A 50 40.04 21.19 6.93
C GLY A 50 39.72 22.43 7.77
N GLN A 51 38.58 22.43 8.49
CA GLN A 51 38.22 23.52 9.42
C GLN A 51 39.09 23.51 10.68
N MET A 52 39.44 22.33 11.21
CA MET A 52 40.29 22.20 12.41
C MET A 52 41.72 22.71 12.21
N GLY A 53 42.16 22.89 10.96
CA GLY A 53 43.50 23.40 10.61
C GLY A 53 43.59 24.90 10.34
N ASN A 54 42.46 25.63 10.27
CA ASN A 54 42.42 27.05 9.89
C ASN A 54 41.50 27.85 10.82
N ASN A 55 42.06 28.83 11.55
CA ASN A 55 41.32 29.64 12.54
C ASN A 55 40.41 30.74 11.95
N PHE A 56 40.33 30.90 10.62
CA PHE A 56 39.51 31.94 9.97
C PHE A 56 38.60 31.35 8.91
N PHE A 57 37.28 31.51 9.09
CA PHE A 57 36.28 31.12 8.10
C PHE A 57 36.35 32.06 6.89
N ASN A 58 36.86 31.59 5.75
CA ASN A 58 37.09 32.42 4.57
C ASN A 58 36.02 32.19 3.47
N GLY A 59 35.97 33.07 2.47
CA GLY A 59 35.00 32.97 1.39
C GLY A 59 35.08 31.66 0.57
N TYR A 60 36.24 31.01 0.56
CA TYR A 60 36.44 29.71 -0.09
C TYR A 60 35.75 28.58 0.69
N GLN A 61 35.85 28.58 2.02
CA GLN A 61 35.13 27.63 2.87
C GLN A 61 33.61 27.82 2.80
N GLN A 62 33.13 29.06 2.66
CA GLN A 62 31.70 29.32 2.41
C GLN A 62 31.24 28.74 1.06
N GLN A 63 32.05 28.86 0.01
CA GLN A 63 31.74 28.27 -1.30
C GLN A 63 31.71 26.74 -1.24
N GLN A 64 32.66 26.12 -0.54
CA GLN A 64 32.66 24.67 -0.33
C GLN A 64 31.43 24.20 0.44
N LEU A 65 31.06 24.90 1.52
CA LEU A 65 29.85 24.61 2.30
C LEU A 65 28.59 24.70 1.44
N ASN A 66 28.46 25.76 0.65
CA ASN A 66 27.34 25.91 -0.28
C ASN A 66 27.30 24.76 -1.33
N GLY A 67 28.46 24.31 -1.81
CA GLY A 67 28.57 23.15 -2.69
C GLY A 67 28.04 21.87 -2.04
N LEU A 68 28.43 21.59 -0.79
CA LEU A 68 27.91 20.45 -0.01
C LEU A 68 26.39 20.53 0.17
N ILE A 69 25.86 21.70 0.51
CA ILE A 69 24.41 21.90 0.68
C ILE A 69 23.68 21.59 -0.64
N MET A 70 24.18 22.06 -1.77
CA MET A 70 23.59 21.77 -3.09
C MET A 70 23.62 20.27 -3.41
N THR A 71 24.75 19.59 -3.20
CA THR A 71 24.86 18.14 -3.41
C THR A 71 23.87 17.38 -2.52
N LEU A 72 23.71 17.79 -1.26
CA LEU A 72 22.76 17.18 -0.34
C LEU A 72 21.30 17.36 -0.81
N GLY A 73 20.96 18.55 -1.33
CA GLY A 73 19.65 18.82 -1.92
C GLY A 73 19.34 17.89 -3.09
N ASN A 74 20.33 17.64 -3.97
CA ASN A 74 20.18 16.71 -5.09
C ASN A 74 19.95 15.26 -4.61
N LEU A 75 20.76 14.79 -3.64
CA LEU A 75 20.59 13.45 -3.07
C LEU A 75 19.21 13.27 -2.41
N LEU A 76 18.69 14.31 -1.74
CA LEU A 76 17.36 14.28 -1.14
C LEU A 76 16.25 14.23 -2.21
N GLN A 77 16.41 14.94 -3.33
CA GLN A 77 15.47 14.86 -4.46
C GLN A 77 15.49 13.47 -5.13
N GLU A 78 16.68 12.92 -5.37
CA GLU A 78 16.85 11.56 -5.92
C GLU A 78 16.23 10.52 -4.99
N TYR A 79 16.45 10.64 -3.68
CA TYR A 79 15.80 9.80 -2.68
C TYR A 79 14.27 9.84 -2.81
N GLY A 80 13.69 11.04 -2.88
CA GLY A 80 12.24 11.22 -3.03
C GLY A 80 11.70 10.52 -4.27
N ALA A 81 12.37 10.66 -5.42
CA ALA A 81 11.98 10.00 -6.65
C ALA A 81 12.03 8.46 -6.55
N ILE A 82 13.03 7.90 -5.88
CA ILE A 82 13.14 6.44 -5.66
C ILE A 82 12.03 5.96 -4.71
N GLN A 83 11.75 6.71 -3.65
CA GLN A 83 10.66 6.41 -2.73
C GLN A 83 9.30 6.39 -3.44
N ASP A 84 9.02 7.36 -4.33
CA ASP A 84 7.78 7.40 -5.09
C ASP A 84 7.64 6.17 -6.03
N GLN A 85 8.72 5.78 -6.71
CA GLN A 85 8.75 4.58 -7.53
C GLN A 85 8.48 3.31 -6.70
N LEU A 86 9.09 3.20 -5.51
CA LEU A 86 8.87 2.11 -4.58
C LEU A 86 7.41 2.03 -4.10
N ILE A 87 6.81 3.17 -3.75
CA ILE A 87 5.41 3.23 -3.32
C ILE A 87 4.49 2.82 -4.47
N GLY A 88 4.78 3.26 -5.70
CA GLY A 88 4.08 2.81 -6.91
C GLY A 88 4.17 1.30 -7.12
N ALA A 89 5.38 0.73 -6.97
CA ALA A 89 5.62 -0.70 -7.04
C ALA A 89 4.84 -1.49 -5.97
N LEU A 90 4.80 -1.00 -4.73
CA LEU A 90 4.04 -1.61 -3.65
C LEU A 90 2.53 -1.57 -3.90
N LYS A 91 2.00 -0.46 -4.43
CA LYS A 91 0.59 -0.34 -4.84
C LYS A 91 0.26 -1.33 -5.98
N ALA A 92 1.15 -1.49 -6.96
CA ALA A 92 1.00 -2.47 -8.04
C ALA A 92 1.02 -3.92 -7.50
N TRP A 93 1.89 -4.22 -6.53
CA TRP A 93 1.90 -5.49 -5.81
C TRP A 93 0.55 -5.77 -5.11
N GLN A 94 -0.02 -4.78 -4.41
CA GLN A 94 -1.33 -4.89 -3.75
C GLN A 94 -2.48 -5.07 -4.76
N ARG A 95 -2.40 -4.41 -5.92
CA ARG A 95 -3.36 -4.60 -7.01
C ARG A 95 -3.33 -6.03 -7.54
N LYS A 96 -2.15 -6.59 -7.75
CA LYS A 96 -1.99 -8.00 -8.11
C LYS A 96 -2.49 -8.95 -7.04
N GLN A 97 -2.23 -8.66 -5.76
CA GLN A 97 -2.78 -9.42 -4.65
C GLN A 97 -4.31 -9.46 -4.72
N THR A 98 -4.95 -8.34 -5.07
CA THR A 98 -6.40 -8.22 -5.26
C THR A 98 -6.89 -9.03 -6.46
N LEU A 99 -6.24 -8.92 -7.62
CA LEU A 99 -6.58 -9.72 -8.81
C LEU A 99 -6.39 -11.21 -8.58
N GLY A 100 -5.39 -11.61 -7.79
CA GLY A 100 -5.15 -13.00 -7.42
C GLY A 100 -6.32 -13.64 -6.68
N ARG A 101 -7.15 -12.83 -6.03
CA ARG A 101 -8.41 -13.28 -5.39
C ARG A 101 -9.48 -13.69 -6.39
N ASN A 102 -9.36 -13.24 -7.64
CA ASN A 102 -10.20 -13.67 -8.76
C ASN A 102 -9.53 -14.75 -9.61
N GLY A 103 -8.33 -15.24 -9.24
CA GLY A 103 -7.64 -16.30 -9.98
C GLY A 103 -6.42 -15.87 -10.78
N ALA A 104 -6.04 -14.58 -10.76
CA ALA A 104 -4.78 -14.15 -11.35
C ALA A 104 -3.58 -14.81 -10.65
N PRO A 105 -2.41 -14.90 -11.29
CA PRO A 105 -1.18 -15.30 -10.61
C PRO A 105 -0.94 -14.40 -9.39
N PRO A 106 -0.62 -14.98 -8.21
CA PRO A 106 -0.33 -14.18 -7.02
C PRO A 106 0.91 -13.31 -7.24
N PRO A 107 1.01 -12.16 -6.54
CA PRO A 107 2.18 -11.31 -6.67
C PRO A 107 3.43 -11.96 -6.06
N SER A 108 4.58 -11.76 -6.70
CA SER A 108 5.92 -12.15 -6.23
C SER A 108 6.68 -10.95 -5.63
N ASN A 109 7.90 -11.18 -5.14
CA ASN A 109 8.92 -10.17 -4.80
C ASN A 109 8.64 -9.21 -3.64
N LEU A 110 7.73 -9.55 -2.72
CA LEU A 110 7.54 -8.71 -1.52
C LEU A 110 8.83 -8.59 -0.69
N ASP A 111 9.65 -9.64 -0.65
CA ASP A 111 10.95 -9.62 0.04
C ASP A 111 11.97 -8.70 -0.66
N GLY A 112 11.91 -8.60 -1.99
CA GLY A 112 12.72 -7.65 -2.76
C GLY A 112 12.31 -6.20 -2.49
N ILE A 113 11.00 -5.93 -2.43
CA ILE A 113 10.46 -4.63 -2.02
C ILE A 113 10.92 -4.29 -0.60
N GLN A 114 10.85 -5.24 0.33
CA GLN A 114 11.33 -5.04 1.71
C GLN A 114 12.81 -4.66 1.75
N LEU A 115 13.67 -5.31 0.98
CA LEU A 115 15.10 -4.97 0.95
C LEU A 115 15.33 -3.51 0.52
N ILE A 116 14.56 -3.03 -0.47
CA ILE A 116 14.61 -1.65 -0.93
C ILE A 116 14.14 -0.70 0.18
N VAL A 117 13.03 -1.02 0.86
CA VAL A 117 12.53 -0.25 2.03
C VAL A 117 13.59 -0.13 3.11
N GLU A 118 14.20 -1.25 3.52
CA GLU A 118 15.23 -1.29 4.54
C GLU A 118 16.45 -0.45 4.16
N THR A 119 16.85 -0.50 2.90
CA THR A 119 17.99 0.28 2.39
C THR A 119 17.67 1.77 2.36
N LEU A 120 16.48 2.15 1.90
CA LEU A 120 16.03 3.54 1.91
C LEU A 120 15.91 4.10 3.33
N LEU A 121 15.51 3.30 4.33
CA LEU A 121 15.53 3.74 5.73
C LEU A 121 16.96 4.08 6.21
N ASP A 122 17.95 3.27 5.83
CA ASP A 122 19.35 3.59 6.14
C ASP A 122 19.79 4.87 5.42
N ARG A 123 19.46 5.01 4.12
CA ARG A 123 19.88 6.15 3.30
C ARG A 123 19.31 7.48 3.80
N ILE A 124 18.03 7.54 4.17
CA ILE A 124 17.43 8.78 4.69
C ILE A 124 17.94 9.12 6.09
N THR A 125 18.26 8.12 6.90
CA THR A 125 18.90 8.33 8.21
C THR A 125 20.28 8.97 8.02
N ASP A 126 21.04 8.52 7.02
CA ASP A 126 22.32 9.15 6.65
C ASP A 126 22.14 10.59 6.16
N ILE A 127 21.15 10.85 5.30
CA ILE A 127 20.84 12.21 4.83
C ILE A 127 20.48 13.13 6.01
N ILE A 128 19.62 12.68 6.94
CA ILE A 128 19.25 13.45 8.14
C ILE A 128 20.50 13.74 8.99
N LEU A 129 21.39 12.77 9.15
CA LEU A 129 22.66 12.97 9.87
C LEU A 129 23.53 14.02 9.17
N PHE A 130 23.63 13.99 7.84
CA PHE A 130 24.38 14.99 7.08
C PHE A 130 23.79 16.39 7.23
N ILE A 131 22.46 16.53 7.17
CA ILE A 131 21.78 17.81 7.39
C ILE A 131 22.12 18.35 8.79
N ASN A 132 22.00 17.51 9.82
CA ASN A 132 22.32 17.90 11.19
C ASN A 132 23.79 18.32 11.37
N ASN A 133 24.72 17.63 10.71
CA ASN A 133 26.14 18.00 10.74
C ASN A 133 26.37 19.37 10.10
N LEU A 134 25.76 19.64 8.94
CA LEU A 134 25.91 20.93 8.25
C LEU A 134 25.19 22.07 8.96
N LEU A 135 24.09 21.81 9.66
CA LEU A 135 23.39 22.82 10.48
C LEU A 135 24.31 23.42 11.54
N GLN A 136 25.23 22.63 12.12
CA GLN A 136 26.23 23.11 13.07
C GLN A 136 27.28 24.04 12.43
N MET A 137 27.30 24.16 11.09
CA MET A 137 28.32 24.89 10.32
C MET A 137 27.78 26.15 9.62
N GLY A 138 26.46 26.39 9.64
CA GLY A 138 25.81 27.59 9.11
C GLY A 138 24.76 27.33 8.02
N ASN A 139 24.16 28.41 7.50
CA ASN A 139 23.09 28.41 6.47
C ASN A 139 21.81 27.65 6.89
N GLU A 140 21.26 28.03 8.05
CA GLU A 140 20.16 27.34 8.72
C GLU A 140 18.85 27.28 7.92
N ALA A 141 18.53 28.31 7.12
CA ALA A 141 17.23 28.37 6.45
C ALA A 141 17.00 27.20 5.47
N ILE A 142 17.93 26.99 4.52
CA ILE A 142 17.82 25.92 3.51
C ILE A 142 17.93 24.54 4.16
N LEU A 143 18.84 24.39 5.12
CA LEU A 143 19.05 23.11 5.80
C LEU A 143 17.85 22.71 6.67
N ASN A 144 17.15 23.67 7.27
CA ASN A 144 15.90 23.40 7.98
C ASN A 144 14.78 22.96 7.03
N GLU A 145 14.69 23.53 5.83
CA GLU A 145 13.75 23.06 4.80
C GLU A 145 14.08 21.62 4.36
N TYR A 146 15.36 21.31 4.14
CA TYR A 146 15.80 19.95 3.82
C TYR A 146 15.53 18.97 4.95
N LEU A 147 15.72 19.39 6.21
CA LEU A 147 15.43 18.56 7.37
C LEU A 147 13.94 18.21 7.44
N GLN A 148 13.07 19.19 7.26
CA GLN A 148 11.61 18.98 7.24
C GLN A 148 11.20 18.03 6.12
N HIS A 149 11.75 18.21 4.91
CA HIS A 149 11.48 17.33 3.79
C HIS A 149 11.98 15.89 4.05
N ALA A 150 13.21 15.73 4.56
CA ALA A 150 13.76 14.42 4.88
C ALA A 150 12.94 13.70 5.97
N GLN A 151 12.48 14.42 7.00
CA GLN A 151 11.61 13.89 8.04
C GLN A 151 10.23 13.47 7.49
N ALA A 152 9.67 14.25 6.57
CA ALA A 152 8.41 13.90 5.90
C ALA A 152 8.57 12.62 5.07
N LEU A 153 9.63 12.52 4.27
CA LEU A 153 9.93 11.32 3.47
C LEU A 153 10.13 10.08 4.35
N TYR A 154 10.92 10.21 5.42
CA TYR A 154 11.13 9.16 6.41
C TYR A 154 9.81 8.67 7.02
N HIS A 155 8.93 9.59 7.43
CA HIS A 155 7.62 9.25 7.98
C HIS A 155 6.74 8.55 6.93
N ILE A 156 6.66 9.07 5.70
CA ILE A 156 5.87 8.49 4.61
C ILE A 156 6.32 7.06 4.30
N LEU A 157 7.64 6.80 4.23
CA LEU A 157 8.16 5.45 3.97
C LEU A 157 7.74 4.46 5.06
N ILE A 158 7.83 4.88 6.33
CA ILE A 158 7.47 4.03 7.47
C ILE A 158 5.99 3.67 7.45
N VAL A 159 5.09 4.65 7.27
CA VAL A 159 3.64 4.39 7.34
C VAL A 159 3.10 3.70 6.08
N SER A 160 3.71 3.94 4.92
CA SER A 160 3.27 3.35 3.64
C SER A 160 3.65 1.87 3.49
N THR A 161 4.55 1.37 4.35
CA THR A 161 5.10 0.01 4.28
C THR A 161 4.50 -0.96 5.31
N PHE A 162 3.48 -0.52 6.05
CA PHE A 162 2.65 -1.39 6.87
C PHE A 162 1.48 -1.91 6.01
N ILE A 163 1.47 -3.20 5.68
CA ILE A 163 0.56 -3.78 4.68
C ILE A 163 -0.11 -5.07 5.14
N VAL A 164 -1.21 -5.44 4.49
CA VAL A 164 -1.84 -6.77 4.65
C VAL A 164 -1.20 -7.73 3.64
N GLU A 165 -0.28 -8.59 4.09
CA GLU A 165 0.42 -9.59 3.25
C GLU A 165 -0.50 -10.76 2.89
N THR A 166 -1.32 -11.22 3.85
CA THR A 166 -2.32 -12.27 3.62
C THR A 166 -3.71 -11.71 3.91
N GLN A 167 -4.52 -11.57 2.86
CA GLN A 167 -5.87 -11.00 2.94
C GLN A 167 -6.86 -11.96 3.61
N PRO A 168 -7.84 -11.45 4.39
CA PRO A 168 -8.93 -12.26 4.91
C PRO A 168 -9.88 -12.75 3.79
N PRO A 169 -10.73 -13.76 4.06
CA PRO A 169 -11.79 -14.14 3.13
C PRO A 169 -12.77 -12.99 2.88
N GLN A 170 -13.12 -12.76 1.62
CA GLN A 170 -13.92 -11.60 1.20
C GLN A 170 -15.43 -11.80 1.31
N VAL A 171 -15.93 -13.02 1.47
CA VAL A 171 -17.33 -13.28 1.80
C VAL A 171 -17.35 -14.09 3.08
N LYS A 172 -17.92 -13.52 4.16
CA LYS A 172 -17.87 -14.15 5.47
C LYS A 172 -19.17 -14.09 6.23
N LYS A 173 -19.60 -15.24 6.77
CA LYS A 173 -20.73 -15.31 7.69
C LYS A 173 -20.32 -14.79 9.06
N LYS A 174 -21.11 -13.88 9.62
CA LYS A 174 -20.92 -13.39 11.00
C LYS A 174 -20.88 -14.55 12.01
N GLY A 175 -20.08 -14.42 13.06
CA GLY A 175 -19.95 -15.42 14.13
C GLY A 175 -19.04 -16.62 13.83
N THR A 176 -18.39 -16.67 12.66
CA THR A 176 -17.54 -17.81 12.26
C THR A 176 -16.06 -17.59 12.64
N LYS A 177 -15.43 -18.54 13.37
CA LYS A 177 -14.02 -18.51 13.79
C LYS A 177 -13.08 -19.19 12.79
N ASN A 178 -12.91 -18.60 11.61
CA ASN A 178 -12.01 -19.12 10.57
C ASN A 178 -11.64 -18.01 9.59
N MET A 179 -11.37 -16.82 10.11
CA MET A 179 -10.79 -15.73 9.35
C MET A 179 -9.35 -15.56 9.79
N SER A 180 -8.44 -15.76 8.85
CA SER A 180 -7.03 -15.48 9.03
C SER A 180 -6.63 -14.28 8.20
N ALA A 181 -5.65 -13.52 8.71
CA ALA A 181 -5.01 -12.45 7.98
C ALA A 181 -3.60 -12.24 8.56
N THR A 182 -2.66 -11.83 7.72
CA THR A 182 -1.30 -11.50 8.16
C THR A 182 -0.99 -10.09 7.71
N VAL A 183 -0.55 -9.28 8.68
CA VAL A 183 -0.04 -7.94 8.46
C VAL A 183 1.48 -8.00 8.55
N ARG A 184 2.17 -7.36 7.61
CA ARG A 184 3.63 -7.26 7.59
C ARG A 184 4.03 -5.81 7.50
N TRP A 185 5.05 -5.45 8.26
CA TRP A 185 5.69 -4.15 8.17
C TRP A 185 7.05 -4.34 7.48
N LEU A 186 7.19 -3.78 6.28
CA LEU A 186 8.36 -4.02 5.42
C LEU A 186 9.63 -3.29 5.89
N ILE A 187 9.62 -2.71 7.08
CA ILE A 187 10.80 -2.11 7.70
C ILE A 187 11.74 -3.17 8.33
N GLY A 188 11.29 -4.43 8.45
CA GLY A 188 12.10 -5.50 9.02
C GLY A 188 12.52 -5.22 10.48
N ASP A 189 13.81 -5.35 10.76
CA ASP A 189 14.41 -5.02 12.07
C ASP A 189 14.82 -3.55 12.21
N LYS A 190 14.69 -2.75 11.15
CA LYS A 190 15.04 -1.33 11.18
C LYS A 190 14.26 -0.63 12.28
N LEU A 191 14.85 0.45 12.79
CA LEU A 191 14.30 1.27 13.88
C LEU A 191 14.23 0.56 15.24
N GLY A 192 14.53 -0.74 15.33
CA GLY A 192 14.44 -1.49 16.60
C GLY A 192 13.02 -1.60 17.16
N ILE A 193 11.99 -1.25 16.38
CA ILE A 193 10.59 -1.25 16.82
C ILE A 193 10.14 -2.65 17.28
N HIS A 194 10.66 -3.70 16.65
CA HIS A 194 10.38 -5.08 17.02
C HIS A 194 10.71 -5.41 18.49
N LEU A 195 11.66 -4.69 19.11
CA LEU A 195 12.02 -4.86 20.52
C LEU A 195 10.89 -4.44 21.47
N SER A 196 10.03 -3.52 21.03
CA SER A 196 8.87 -3.04 21.80
C SER A 196 7.65 -3.96 21.72
N LYS A 197 7.70 -5.01 20.87
CA LYS A 197 6.62 -5.98 20.67
C LYS A 197 5.25 -5.31 20.47
N PRO A 198 5.11 -4.43 19.45
CA PRO A 198 3.88 -3.67 19.27
C PRO A 198 2.70 -4.60 19.00
N VAL A 199 1.55 -4.28 19.58
CA VAL A 199 0.31 -5.03 19.36
C VAL A 199 -0.46 -4.41 18.21
N VAL A 200 -0.78 -5.22 17.21
CA VAL A 200 -1.70 -4.86 16.13
C VAL A 200 -3.11 -5.18 16.57
N LYS A 201 -4.00 -4.21 16.46
CA LYS A 201 -5.43 -4.38 16.67
C LYS A 201 -6.16 -4.40 15.32
N CYS A 202 -7.27 -5.12 15.27
CA CYS A 202 -8.13 -5.25 14.10
C CYS A 202 -9.53 -4.71 14.42
N ALA A 203 -10.08 -3.89 13.55
CA ALA A 203 -11.43 -3.36 13.63
C ALA A 203 -12.16 -3.53 12.30
N ILE A 204 -13.48 -3.70 12.35
CA ILE A 204 -14.32 -3.74 11.14
C ILE A 204 -14.91 -2.36 10.86
N LEU A 205 -14.74 -1.89 9.64
CA LEU A 205 -15.22 -0.60 9.15
C LEU A 205 -16.22 -0.83 8.01
N SER A 206 -17.20 0.07 7.91
CA SER A 206 -18.01 0.21 6.69
C SER A 206 -17.22 0.94 5.61
N GLU A 207 -17.67 0.86 4.37
CA GLU A 207 -17.14 1.68 3.28
C GLU A 207 -17.10 3.18 3.61
N ASP A 208 -18.19 3.74 4.16
CA ASP A 208 -18.24 5.16 4.54
C ASP A 208 -17.21 5.55 5.63
N LEU A 209 -16.86 4.62 6.52
CA LEU A 209 -15.80 4.84 7.52
C LEU A 209 -14.42 4.76 6.87
N ALA A 210 -14.22 3.79 5.99
CA ALA A 210 -12.96 3.63 5.26
C ALA A 210 -12.64 4.87 4.43
N LYS A 211 -13.64 5.48 3.79
CA LYS A 211 -13.52 6.73 3.01
C LYS A 211 -13.05 7.94 3.84
N ARG A 212 -13.29 7.92 5.15
CA ARG A 212 -12.85 8.99 6.07
C ARG A 212 -11.42 8.81 6.58
N LEU A 213 -10.78 7.66 6.33
CA LEU A 213 -9.41 7.43 6.76
C LEU A 213 -8.45 8.28 5.93
N THR A 214 -7.64 9.09 6.59
CA THR A 214 -6.49 9.77 5.99
C THR A 214 -5.23 9.46 6.79
N VAL A 215 -4.07 9.55 6.15
CA VAL A 215 -2.77 9.30 6.80
C VAL A 215 -2.57 10.21 8.01
N GLU A 216 -3.05 11.44 7.93
CA GLU A 216 -2.86 12.47 8.96
C GLU A 216 -3.93 12.45 10.07
N ASN A 217 -5.03 11.72 9.89
CA ASN A 217 -6.22 11.89 10.73
C ASN A 217 -6.92 10.58 11.13
N ILE A 218 -6.13 9.55 11.46
CA ILE A 218 -6.69 8.37 12.14
C ILE A 218 -6.80 8.62 13.64
N ARG A 219 -8.04 8.64 14.11
CA ARG A 219 -8.37 8.59 15.53
C ARG A 219 -7.96 7.23 16.09
N MET A 220 -7.23 7.22 17.20
CA MET A 220 -6.85 6.01 17.93
C MET A 220 -7.54 6.02 19.31
N PRO A 221 -8.47 5.09 19.62
CA PRO A 221 -8.98 4.02 18.75
C PRO A 221 -9.93 4.55 17.65
N PRO A 222 -10.02 3.84 16.51
CA PRO A 222 -10.86 4.24 15.39
C PRO A 222 -12.34 4.04 15.67
N GLU A 223 -13.19 4.81 14.97
CA GLU A 223 -14.62 4.53 14.91
C GLU A 223 -14.86 3.21 14.15
N THR A 224 -15.73 2.34 14.68
CA THR A 224 -15.99 1.01 14.11
C THR A 224 -17.44 0.81 13.68
N ASN A 225 -17.63 -0.08 12.69
CA ASN A 225 -18.93 -0.54 12.22
C ASN A 225 -19.33 -1.89 12.84
N GLY A 226 -18.81 -2.24 14.00
CA GLY A 226 -19.10 -3.54 14.60
C GLY A 226 -18.13 -3.93 15.69
N THR A 227 -18.25 -5.16 16.13
CA THR A 227 -17.43 -5.77 17.18
C THR A 227 -16.74 -7.01 16.64
N MET A 228 -15.48 -7.18 17.01
CA MET A 228 -14.66 -8.33 16.65
C MET A 228 -14.12 -9.01 17.91
N THR A 229 -13.80 -10.29 17.79
CA THR A 229 -13.08 -11.06 18.83
C THR A 229 -11.79 -11.64 18.25
N ASN A 230 -10.81 -11.92 19.11
CA ASN A 230 -9.46 -12.33 18.72
C ASN A 230 -8.80 -11.33 17.76
N ASN A 231 -9.04 -10.05 18.02
CA ASN A 231 -8.69 -8.93 17.14
C ASN A 231 -7.43 -8.20 17.60
N GLU A 232 -6.61 -8.80 18.46
CA GLU A 232 -5.30 -8.29 18.84
C GLU A 232 -4.25 -9.37 18.61
N CYS A 233 -3.09 -8.96 18.09
CA CYS A 233 -1.96 -9.85 17.80
C CYS A 233 -0.65 -9.07 17.96
N GLU A 234 0.30 -9.64 18.70
CA GLU A 234 1.65 -9.08 18.82
C GLU A 234 2.39 -9.21 17.48
N MET A 235 3.10 -8.15 17.06
CA MET A 235 4.04 -8.27 15.96
C MET A 235 5.32 -8.98 16.39
N ILE A 236 5.73 -9.96 15.59
CA ILE A 236 6.91 -10.78 15.84
C ILE A 236 7.88 -10.56 14.68
N TYR A 237 9.15 -10.32 15.01
CA TYR A 237 10.23 -10.35 14.04
C TYR A 237 10.85 -11.75 14.02
N ASP A 238 10.81 -12.40 12.87
CA ASP A 238 11.49 -13.67 12.63
C ASP A 238 12.85 -13.39 11.98
N SER A 239 13.94 -13.68 12.70
CA SER A 239 15.30 -13.45 12.22
C SER A 239 15.70 -14.34 11.03
N ASN A 240 15.07 -15.50 10.85
CA ASN A 240 15.39 -16.39 9.74
C ASN A 240 14.81 -15.89 8.42
N THR A 241 13.59 -15.36 8.47
CA THR A 241 12.87 -14.85 7.29
C THR A 241 12.95 -13.33 7.15
N ARG A 242 13.50 -12.64 8.16
CA ARG A 242 13.55 -11.18 8.31
C ARG A 242 12.17 -10.52 8.27
N LYS A 243 11.09 -11.27 8.53
CA LYS A 243 9.72 -10.75 8.49
C LYS A 243 9.33 -10.18 9.83
N PHE A 244 8.87 -8.93 9.83
CA PHE A 244 8.19 -8.33 10.98
C PHE A 244 6.68 -8.33 10.73
N SER A 245 5.95 -9.24 11.38
CA SER A 245 4.55 -9.49 11.05
C SER A 245 3.68 -9.84 12.26
N ALA A 246 2.36 -9.61 12.13
CA ALA A 246 1.33 -10.09 13.05
C ALA A 246 0.38 -11.01 12.27
N THR A 247 0.28 -12.26 12.70
CA THR A 247 -0.56 -13.27 12.06
C THR A 247 -1.77 -13.57 12.93
N PHE A 248 -2.94 -13.18 12.44
CA PHE A 248 -4.20 -13.49 13.08
C PHE A 248 -4.74 -14.79 12.49
N SER A 249 -4.92 -15.83 13.31
CA SER A 249 -5.43 -17.13 12.83
C SER A 249 -6.94 -17.31 13.04
N ASN A 250 -7.51 -16.60 14.00
CA ASN A 250 -8.86 -16.87 14.53
C ASN A 250 -9.73 -15.62 14.65
N LEU A 251 -9.56 -14.62 13.76
CA LEU A 251 -10.41 -13.44 13.75
C LEU A 251 -11.87 -13.85 13.60
N MET A 252 -12.75 -13.12 14.27
CA MET A 252 -14.19 -13.26 14.08
C MET A 252 -14.87 -11.90 14.14
N ILE A 253 -15.75 -11.68 13.16
CA ILE A 253 -16.72 -10.60 13.16
C ILE A 253 -17.94 -11.06 13.98
N SER A 254 -18.09 -10.53 15.18
CA SER A 254 -19.16 -10.94 16.10
C SER A 254 -20.48 -10.24 15.75
N ASN A 255 -20.42 -8.93 15.51
CA ASN A 255 -21.58 -8.14 15.13
C ASN A 255 -21.18 -7.00 14.21
N VAL A 256 -22.12 -6.56 13.38
CA VAL A 256 -21.94 -5.46 12.43
C VAL A 256 -23.17 -4.58 12.51
N LYS A 257 -22.96 -3.26 12.56
CA LYS A 257 -24.08 -2.31 12.57
C LYS A 257 -24.84 -2.43 11.25
N ARG A 258 -26.17 -2.49 11.33
CA ARG A 258 -26.98 -2.49 10.11
C ARG A 258 -26.83 -1.14 9.44
N PHE A 259 -26.45 -1.16 8.16
CA PHE A 259 -26.51 0.02 7.32
C PHE A 259 -27.96 0.49 7.17
N GLU A 260 -28.17 1.81 7.15
CA GLU A 260 -29.47 2.40 6.81
C GLU A 260 -29.85 2.07 5.37
N ARG A 261 -31.14 1.80 5.08
CA ARG A 261 -31.58 1.47 3.71
C ARG A 261 -31.31 2.66 2.80
N ARG A 262 -30.55 2.45 1.71
CA ARG A 262 -30.32 3.44 0.65
C ARG A 262 -30.97 2.92 -0.63
N GLY A 263 -32.15 3.44 -0.94
CA GLY A 263 -32.86 3.12 -2.19
C GLY A 263 -33.03 1.61 -2.44
N THR A 264 -32.63 1.18 -3.64
CA THR A 264 -32.74 -0.19 -4.17
C THR A 264 -31.49 -1.05 -3.97
N GLU A 265 -30.46 -0.57 -3.28
CA GLU A 265 -29.23 -1.33 -3.05
C GLU A 265 -29.48 -2.64 -2.28
N ASN A 266 -28.88 -3.73 -2.74
CA ASN A 266 -28.94 -4.98 -2.01
C ASN A 266 -28.01 -4.93 -0.78
N VAL A 267 -28.39 -5.64 0.28
CA VAL A 267 -27.54 -5.78 1.47
C VAL A 267 -26.18 -6.42 1.12
N THR A 268 -26.15 -7.24 0.07
CA THR A 268 -24.93 -7.90 -0.45
C THR A 268 -24.02 -6.99 -1.26
N ASP A 269 -24.40 -5.75 -1.48
CA ASP A 269 -23.56 -4.77 -2.20
C ASP A 269 -22.74 -3.94 -1.20
N ARG A 270 -23.04 -4.09 0.10
CA ARG A 270 -22.46 -3.28 1.18
C ARG A 270 -21.14 -3.82 1.67
N LYS A 271 -20.08 -3.11 1.31
CA LYS A 271 -18.70 -3.50 1.58
C LYS A 271 -18.26 -3.06 2.97
N HIS A 272 -17.43 -3.90 3.56
CA HIS A 272 -16.68 -3.64 4.78
C HIS A 272 -15.21 -3.83 4.50
N THR A 273 -14.40 -3.40 5.45
CA THR A 273 -12.98 -3.74 5.49
C THR A 273 -12.51 -3.98 6.91
N LEU A 274 -11.44 -4.75 7.05
CA LEU A 274 -10.72 -4.86 8.29
C LEU A 274 -9.61 -3.80 8.30
N LEU A 275 -9.68 -2.89 9.26
CA LEU A 275 -8.60 -1.97 9.60
C LEU A 275 -7.69 -2.66 10.61
N PHE A 276 -6.45 -2.89 10.21
CA PHE A 276 -5.36 -3.27 11.09
C PHE A 276 -4.60 -2.02 11.49
N TYR A 277 -4.38 -1.79 12.77
CA TYR A 277 -3.72 -0.59 13.26
C TYR A 277 -2.85 -0.90 14.47
N THR A 278 -1.78 -0.13 14.64
CA THR A 278 -0.87 -0.24 15.78
C THR A 278 -0.26 1.12 16.12
N THR A 279 0.17 1.24 17.37
CA THR A 279 1.01 2.34 17.83
C THR A 279 2.31 1.73 18.33
N ALA A 280 3.39 1.96 17.59
CA ALA A 280 4.73 1.53 17.95
C ALA A 280 5.49 2.66 18.64
N LEU A 281 6.45 2.32 19.50
CA LEU A 281 7.34 3.30 20.12
C LEU A 281 8.71 3.26 19.45
N PHE A 282 9.19 4.42 19.02
CA PHE A 282 10.53 4.60 18.47
C PHE A 282 11.17 5.85 19.08
N ASN A 283 12.31 5.70 19.75
CA ASN A 283 13.02 6.79 20.42
C ASN A 283 12.11 7.68 21.29
N GLY A 284 11.18 7.07 22.04
CA GLY A 284 10.22 7.78 22.90
C GLY A 284 9.04 8.43 22.16
N HIS A 285 8.98 8.34 20.83
CA HIS A 285 7.90 8.88 20.01
C HIS A 285 6.95 7.76 19.54
N ALA A 286 5.65 8.06 19.52
CA ALA A 286 4.64 7.15 19.03
C ALA A 286 4.54 7.23 17.50
N ILE A 287 4.65 6.08 16.83
CA ILE A 287 4.43 5.91 15.40
C ILE A 287 3.11 5.15 15.22
N ASN A 288 2.13 5.80 14.61
CA ASN A 288 0.85 5.19 14.29
C ASN A 288 0.89 4.65 12.86
N SER A 289 0.66 3.35 12.70
CA SER A 289 0.64 2.68 11.40
C SER A 289 -0.65 1.88 11.26
N TRP A 290 -1.16 1.82 10.03
CA TRP A 290 -2.42 1.15 9.75
C TRP A 290 -2.52 0.70 8.29
N ALA A 291 -3.35 -0.31 8.05
CA ALA A 291 -3.67 -0.81 6.73
C ALA A 291 -5.11 -1.35 6.72
N ILE A 292 -5.79 -1.24 5.58
CA ILE A 292 -7.11 -1.84 5.38
C ILE A 292 -7.01 -3.07 4.48
N SER A 293 -7.86 -4.08 4.73
CA SER A 293 -8.00 -5.23 3.84
C SER A 293 -8.68 -4.82 2.53
N VAL A 294 -8.58 -5.69 1.52
CA VAL A 294 -9.51 -5.68 0.36
C VAL A 294 -10.96 -5.72 0.86
N PRO A 295 -11.94 -5.26 0.05
CA PRO A 295 -13.32 -5.26 0.51
C PRO A 295 -13.79 -6.67 0.82
N LEU A 296 -14.62 -6.77 1.85
CA LEU A 296 -15.33 -7.98 2.23
C LEU A 296 -16.80 -7.69 2.45
N ILE A 297 -17.63 -8.72 2.28
CA ILE A 297 -19.06 -8.68 2.53
C ILE A 297 -19.40 -9.65 3.67
N VAL A 298 -20.08 -9.10 4.67
CA VAL A 298 -20.55 -9.87 5.83
C VAL A 298 -21.95 -10.36 5.57
N ILE A 299 -22.10 -11.68 5.46
CA ILE A 299 -23.39 -12.33 5.24
C ILE A 299 -23.96 -12.88 6.56
N VAL A 300 -25.29 -13.05 6.60
CA VAL A 300 -25.98 -13.71 7.72
C VAL A 300 -26.45 -15.11 7.36
N HIS A 301 -26.67 -15.37 6.08
CA HIS A 301 -27.14 -16.66 5.57
C HIS A 301 -26.41 -17.01 4.26
N VAL A 302 -26.21 -18.31 4.01
CA VAL A 302 -25.37 -18.79 2.89
C VAL A 302 -26.00 -18.51 1.53
N ASN A 303 -27.32 -18.38 1.44
CA ASN A 303 -28.02 -17.99 0.21
C ASN A 303 -27.61 -16.59 -0.32
N GLN A 304 -27.03 -15.73 0.53
CA GLN A 304 -26.52 -14.42 0.13
C GLN A 304 -25.14 -14.51 -0.54
N ALA A 305 -24.45 -15.65 -0.44
CA ALA A 305 -23.07 -15.78 -0.88
C ALA A 305 -22.88 -15.52 -2.37
N SER A 306 -23.80 -15.98 -3.23
CA SER A 306 -23.71 -15.75 -4.69
C SER A 306 -23.69 -14.26 -5.03
N ASN A 307 -24.64 -13.50 -4.49
CA ASN A 307 -24.73 -12.05 -4.75
C ASN A 307 -23.54 -11.30 -4.13
N ALA A 308 -23.10 -11.71 -2.94
CA ALA A 308 -21.92 -11.13 -2.33
C ALA A 308 -20.65 -11.37 -3.16
N TRP A 309 -20.49 -12.58 -3.72
CA TRP A 309 -19.37 -12.88 -4.61
C TRP A 309 -19.42 -12.09 -5.91
N ALA A 310 -20.59 -11.82 -6.49
CA ALA A 310 -20.70 -10.96 -7.66
C ALA A 310 -20.10 -9.56 -7.39
N THR A 311 -20.46 -8.94 -6.26
CA THR A 311 -19.90 -7.65 -5.82
C THR A 311 -18.39 -7.71 -5.61
N ILE A 312 -17.88 -8.78 -4.98
CA ILE A 312 -16.44 -8.96 -4.74
C ILE A 312 -15.68 -9.16 -6.05
N ILE A 313 -16.18 -10.00 -6.96
CA ILE A 313 -15.54 -10.27 -8.25
C ILE A 313 -15.45 -8.98 -9.05
N TRP A 314 -16.52 -8.18 -9.07
CA TRP A 314 -16.53 -6.88 -9.74
C TRP A 314 -15.50 -5.91 -9.14
N ASP A 315 -15.45 -5.77 -7.82
CA ASP A 315 -14.47 -4.88 -7.17
C ASP A 315 -13.03 -5.32 -7.41
N ASN A 316 -12.76 -6.61 -7.26
CA ASN A 316 -11.44 -7.17 -7.50
C ASN A 316 -11.03 -7.00 -8.98
N ALA A 317 -11.94 -7.18 -9.93
CA ALA A 317 -11.63 -7.11 -11.35
C ALA A 317 -11.40 -5.66 -11.82
N PHE A 318 -12.26 -4.72 -11.41
CA PHE A 318 -12.35 -3.42 -12.10
C PHE A 318 -11.92 -2.21 -11.26
N SER A 319 -11.39 -2.42 -10.05
CA SER A 319 -10.85 -1.31 -9.26
C SER A 319 -9.57 -0.71 -9.85
N ALA A 320 -9.49 0.62 -9.85
CA ALA A 320 -8.23 1.33 -10.10
C ALA A 320 -7.26 1.14 -8.92
N ILE A 321 -5.95 1.27 -9.19
CA ILE A 321 -4.89 1.21 -8.16
C ILE A 321 -5.08 2.33 -7.15
N GLU A 322 -5.20 3.55 -7.65
CA GLU A 322 -5.49 4.73 -6.84
C GLU A 322 -6.97 5.04 -6.93
N ARG A 323 -7.68 4.79 -5.85
CA ARG A 323 -9.11 5.04 -5.74
C ARG A 323 -9.48 5.42 -4.33
N GLU A 324 -10.57 6.15 -4.22
CA GLU A 324 -11.33 6.19 -2.98
C GLU A 324 -11.69 4.75 -2.55
N PRO A 325 -11.61 4.40 -1.25
CA PRO A 325 -11.91 3.06 -0.77
C PRO A 325 -13.20 2.49 -1.36
N PHE A 326 -13.06 1.36 -2.06
CA PHE A 326 -14.14 0.56 -2.64
C PHE A 326 -14.92 1.17 -3.81
N LYS A 327 -14.45 2.30 -4.35
CA LYS A 327 -14.96 2.86 -5.60
C LYS A 327 -14.64 1.94 -6.78
N VAL A 328 -15.65 1.66 -7.60
CA VAL A 328 -15.57 0.80 -8.80
C VAL A 328 -16.33 1.46 -9.93
N PRO A 329 -16.00 1.18 -11.20
CA PRO A 329 -16.79 1.66 -12.32
C PRO A 329 -18.21 1.08 -12.28
N GLU A 330 -19.20 1.90 -12.64
CA GLU A 330 -20.61 1.50 -12.71
C GLU A 330 -20.88 0.57 -13.89
N ARG A 331 -20.14 0.76 -14.99
CA ARG A 331 -20.21 -0.06 -16.21
C ARG A 331 -18.81 -0.32 -16.74
N VAL A 332 -18.63 -1.48 -17.36
CA VAL A 332 -17.37 -1.90 -17.98
C VAL A 332 -17.63 -2.55 -19.33
N HIS A 333 -16.61 -2.61 -20.18
CA HIS A 333 -16.74 -3.26 -21.47
C HIS A 333 -16.91 -4.77 -21.30
N TYR A 334 -17.79 -5.41 -22.08
CA TYR A 334 -18.12 -6.83 -21.91
C TYR A 334 -16.89 -7.76 -22.03
N ILE A 335 -15.91 -7.40 -22.86
CA ILE A 335 -14.64 -8.17 -23.00
C ILE A 335 -13.93 -8.27 -21.65
N GLN A 336 -13.90 -7.19 -20.89
CA GLN A 336 -13.30 -7.19 -19.57
C GLN A 336 -14.07 -8.15 -18.65
N ILE A 337 -15.40 -8.15 -18.69
CA ILE A 337 -16.20 -9.12 -17.91
C ILE A 337 -15.86 -10.57 -18.28
N LEU A 338 -15.71 -10.85 -19.57
CA LEU A 338 -15.34 -12.19 -20.04
C LEU A 338 -13.97 -12.63 -19.50
N GLU A 339 -12.97 -11.74 -19.51
CA GLU A 339 -11.65 -12.01 -18.94
C GLU A 339 -11.72 -12.30 -17.42
N ALA A 340 -12.50 -11.51 -16.68
CA ALA A 340 -12.68 -11.72 -15.25
C ALA A 340 -13.41 -13.04 -14.94
N LEU A 341 -14.44 -13.38 -15.72
CA LEU A 341 -15.18 -14.63 -15.59
C LEU A 341 -14.33 -15.84 -15.96
N ASP A 342 -13.54 -15.76 -17.03
CA ASP A 342 -12.62 -16.82 -17.43
C ASP A 342 -11.58 -17.12 -16.35
N MET A 343 -10.94 -16.08 -15.84
CA MET A 343 -9.96 -16.16 -14.78
C MET A 343 -10.56 -16.79 -13.50
N TYR A 344 -11.75 -16.34 -13.09
CA TYR A 344 -12.45 -16.87 -11.93
C TYR A 344 -12.87 -18.34 -12.13
N PHE A 345 -13.38 -18.68 -13.32
CA PHE A 345 -13.77 -20.04 -13.66
C PHE A 345 -12.56 -20.98 -13.68
N GLY A 346 -11.45 -20.56 -14.29
CA GLY A 346 -10.20 -21.31 -14.33
C GLY A 346 -9.65 -21.61 -12.93
N TYR A 347 -9.67 -20.62 -12.04
CA TYR A 347 -9.21 -20.79 -10.66
C TYR A 347 -10.01 -21.84 -9.88
N HIS A 348 -11.33 -21.86 -10.05
CA HIS A 348 -12.19 -22.78 -9.30
C HIS A 348 -12.33 -24.17 -9.91
N THR A 349 -12.16 -24.30 -11.23
CA THR A 349 -12.39 -25.57 -11.95
C THR A 349 -11.11 -26.24 -12.44
N GLY A 350 -9.98 -25.52 -12.44
CA GLY A 350 -8.71 -25.98 -12.99
C GLY A 350 -8.62 -25.90 -14.52
N ARG A 351 -9.62 -25.30 -15.19
CA ARG A 351 -9.63 -25.12 -16.66
C ARG A 351 -10.35 -23.83 -17.05
N ASN A 352 -9.77 -23.07 -17.97
CA ASN A 352 -10.39 -21.89 -18.57
C ASN A 352 -11.61 -22.23 -19.46
N LEU A 353 -12.48 -21.24 -19.66
CA LEU A 353 -13.59 -21.26 -20.60
C LEU A 353 -13.05 -21.38 -22.03
N THR A 354 -13.75 -22.15 -22.87
CA THR A 354 -13.40 -22.20 -24.30
C THR A 354 -13.89 -20.95 -25.01
N GLN A 355 -13.36 -20.69 -26.22
CA GLN A 355 -13.83 -19.59 -27.04
C GLN A 355 -15.35 -19.65 -27.30
N ASP A 356 -15.91 -20.84 -27.51
CA ASP A 356 -17.35 -21.01 -27.71
C ASP A 356 -18.16 -20.66 -26.45
N ASN A 357 -17.64 -20.99 -25.26
CA ASN A 357 -18.27 -20.59 -24.00
C ASN A 357 -18.26 -19.06 -23.86
N LEU A 358 -17.11 -18.43 -24.12
CA LEU A 358 -16.96 -16.98 -24.06
C LEU A 358 -17.89 -16.27 -25.05
N ASN A 359 -17.98 -16.76 -26.29
CA ASN A 359 -18.90 -16.23 -27.31
C ASN A 359 -20.36 -16.36 -26.86
N THR A 360 -20.73 -17.49 -26.26
CA THR A 360 -22.09 -17.71 -25.74
C THR A 360 -22.41 -16.73 -24.60
N ILE A 361 -21.48 -16.52 -23.68
CA ILE A 361 -21.64 -15.56 -22.57
C ILE A 361 -21.71 -14.14 -23.11
N ALA A 362 -20.86 -13.77 -24.05
CA ALA A 362 -20.86 -12.46 -24.70
C ALA A 362 -22.22 -12.13 -25.31
N ASN A 363 -22.79 -13.07 -26.06
CA ASN A 363 -24.10 -12.89 -26.69
C ASN A 363 -25.23 -12.74 -25.65
N LYS A 364 -25.13 -13.41 -24.50
CA LYS A 364 -26.10 -13.26 -23.41
C LYS A 364 -25.96 -11.91 -22.68
N LEU A 365 -24.73 -11.44 -22.47
CA LEU A 365 -24.48 -10.18 -21.77
C LEU A 365 -24.86 -8.97 -22.61
N ARG A 366 -24.58 -9.02 -23.92
CA ARG A 366 -24.70 -7.86 -24.81
C ARG A 366 -26.13 -7.56 -25.25
N VAL A 367 -27.08 -8.46 -25.05
CA VAL A 367 -28.47 -8.24 -25.49
C VAL A 367 -29.26 -7.66 -24.33
N ASP A 368 -29.66 -6.40 -24.45
CA ASP A 368 -30.51 -5.75 -23.45
C ASP A 368 -31.98 -6.20 -23.54
N GLU A 369 -32.83 -5.72 -22.62
CA GLU A 369 -34.27 -6.05 -22.57
C GLU A 369 -35.03 -5.66 -23.86
N THR A 370 -34.48 -4.76 -24.66
CA THR A 370 -35.05 -4.29 -25.93
C THR A 370 -34.50 -5.04 -27.15
N GLY A 371 -33.57 -5.97 -26.94
CA GLY A 371 -32.91 -6.73 -28.00
C GLY A 371 -31.76 -5.98 -28.68
N GLN A 372 -31.33 -4.82 -28.15
CA GLN A 372 -30.21 -4.06 -28.71
C GLN A 372 -28.87 -4.55 -28.15
N LEU A 373 -27.82 -4.39 -28.96
CA LEU A 373 -26.45 -4.68 -28.56
C LEU A 373 -25.92 -3.56 -27.67
N ASN A 374 -25.53 -3.93 -26.45
CA ASN A 374 -24.86 -3.06 -25.50
C ASN A 374 -23.49 -3.65 -25.13
N ASP A 375 -22.43 -2.94 -25.51
CA ASP A 375 -21.06 -3.36 -25.24
C ASP A 375 -20.57 -3.00 -23.82
N PHE A 376 -21.30 -2.11 -23.12
CA PHE A 376 -20.97 -1.68 -21.76
C PHE A 376 -22.04 -2.13 -20.77
N ILE A 377 -21.66 -3.10 -19.93
CA ILE A 377 -22.58 -3.75 -19.00
C ILE A 377 -22.48 -3.08 -17.64
N SER A 378 -23.62 -2.75 -17.04
CA SER A 378 -23.72 -2.24 -15.66
C SER A 378 -23.58 -3.37 -14.64
N PHE A 379 -23.15 -3.02 -13.42
CA PHE A 379 -23.18 -3.97 -12.31
C PHE A 379 -24.61 -4.39 -11.92
N SER A 380 -25.54 -3.42 -11.94
CA SER A 380 -26.95 -3.58 -11.58
C SER A 380 -27.77 -4.26 -12.65
#